data_AF-A0A2M8J0V9-F1
#
_entry.id   AF-A0A2M8J0V9-F1
#
_cell.length_a   1.000
_cell.length_b   1.000
_cell.length_c   1.000
_cell.angle_alpha   90.00
_cell.angle_beta   90.00
_cell.angle_gamma   90.00
#
_symmetry.space_group_name_H-M   'P 1'
#
loop_
_entity.id
_entity.type
_entity.pdbx_description
1 polymer ?
#
loop_
_entity_poly.entity_id
_entity_poly.type
_entity_poly.pdbx_seq_one_letter_code
_entity_poly.pdbx_strand_id
1 'polypeptide(L)'
;MRFGPVPVTEAAGHVLAHSVQLPQGRLRKGKLLSAENVAALRAAGWEHITVARLDPDDIAENAAARQLAAALLPDPAAAGLQLSEAFTGRVNLLAAGPGLARIDTARVNAVNRVHPMITLATVPRWQRMDPGHMVATVKII
;
A
#
# COMPACT_ATOMS: atom_id res chain seq x y z
N MET A 1 -8.45 -10.06 9.32
CA MET A 1 -7.54 -9.21 10.13
C MET A 1 -8.22 -8.68 11.38
N ARG A 2 -7.48 -8.57 12.48
CA ARG A 2 -7.94 -8.03 13.77
C ARG A 2 -7.15 -6.78 14.15
N PHE A 3 -7.86 -5.67 14.33
CA PHE A 3 -7.29 -4.39 14.68
C PHE A 3 -7.54 -4.08 16.16
N GLY A 4 -6.53 -3.62 16.89
CA GLY A 4 -6.72 -3.23 18.29
C GLY A 4 -5.43 -3.05 19.08
N PRO A 5 -5.54 -2.58 20.33
CA PRO A 5 -4.40 -2.47 21.23
C PRO A 5 -3.88 -3.84 21.64
N VAL A 6 -2.57 -3.97 21.74
CA VAL A 6 -1.87 -5.11 22.35
C VAL A 6 -0.77 -4.60 23.27
N PRO A 7 -0.37 -5.38 24.29
CA PRO A 7 0.85 -5.11 25.04
C PRO A 7 2.05 -5.03 24.09
N VAL A 8 2.96 -4.08 24.31
CA VAL A 8 4.15 -3.92 23.45
C VAL A 8 4.98 -5.20 23.37
N THR A 9 5.00 -6.01 24.42
CA THR A 9 5.68 -7.32 24.48
C THR A 9 5.12 -8.34 23.49
N GLU A 10 3.87 -8.20 23.06
CA GLU A 10 3.19 -9.08 22.10
C GLU A 10 3.14 -8.49 20.69
N ALA A 11 3.72 -7.30 20.47
CA ALA A 11 3.54 -6.57 19.23
C ALA A 11 4.44 -7.04 18.08
N ALA A 12 5.46 -7.85 18.35
CA ALA A 12 6.35 -8.37 17.30
C ALA A 12 5.58 -9.22 16.29
N GLY A 13 5.87 -9.04 15.00
CA GLY A 13 5.14 -9.72 13.91
C GLY A 13 3.77 -9.12 13.59
N HIS A 14 3.38 -8.04 14.25
CA HIS A 14 2.15 -7.29 13.94
C HIS A 14 2.46 -5.98 13.21
N VAL A 15 1.48 -5.46 12.47
CA VAL A 15 1.63 -4.24 11.68
C VAL A 15 1.19 -3.04 12.50
N LEU A 16 2.06 -2.04 12.63
CA LEU A 16 1.76 -0.85 13.42
C LEU A 16 0.62 -0.03 12.78
N ALA A 17 -0.45 0.22 13.54
CA ALA A 17 -1.64 0.90 13.05
C ALA A 17 -1.45 2.40 12.80
N HIS A 18 -0.64 3.05 13.63
CA HIS A 18 -0.40 4.48 13.61
C HIS A 18 1.09 4.77 13.81
N SER A 19 1.59 5.85 13.22
CA SER A 19 3.00 6.21 13.44
C SER A 19 3.25 6.52 14.91
N VAL A 20 4.33 6.00 15.48
CA VAL A 20 4.74 6.23 16.87
C VAL A 20 6.05 7.00 16.88
N GLN A 21 6.08 8.11 17.61
CA GLN A 21 7.28 8.89 17.84
C GLN A 21 8.12 8.21 18.93
N LEU A 22 9.41 8.05 18.66
CA LEU A 22 10.40 7.53 19.60
C LEU A 22 11.46 8.63 19.86
N PRO A 23 12.23 8.52 20.95
CA PRO A 23 13.34 9.44 21.21
C PRO A 23 14.35 9.51 20.05
N GLN A 24 14.59 8.39 19.36
CA GLN A 24 15.59 8.26 18.29
C GLN A 24 14.96 8.19 16.89
N GLY A 25 13.76 8.75 16.71
CA GLY A 25 13.12 8.84 15.39
C GLY A 25 11.64 8.45 15.42
N ARG A 26 11.15 7.86 14.33
CA ARG A 26 9.73 7.55 14.18
C ARG A 26 9.51 6.19 13.55
N LEU A 27 8.70 5.36 14.20
CA LEU A 27 8.12 4.17 13.57
C LEU A 27 6.93 4.62 12.74
N ARG A 28 6.96 4.39 11.42
CA ARG A 28 5.87 4.78 10.53
C ARG A 28 4.73 3.77 10.61
N LYS A 29 3.50 4.24 10.45
CA LYS A 29 2.31 3.40 10.20
C LYS A 29 2.61 2.38 9.09
N GLY A 30 2.06 1.17 9.22
CA GLY A 30 2.22 0.09 8.24
C GLY A 30 3.53 -0.69 8.40
N LYS A 31 4.37 -0.34 9.37
CA LYS A 31 5.60 -1.09 9.67
C LYS A 31 5.27 -2.43 10.34
N LEU A 32 5.78 -3.52 9.79
CA LEU A 32 5.84 -4.81 10.47
C LEU A 32 6.85 -4.71 11.61
N LEU A 33 6.41 -4.93 12.84
CA LEU A 33 7.23 -4.73 14.03
C LEU A 33 8.20 -5.88 14.24
N SER A 34 9.50 -5.57 14.30
CA SER A 34 10.55 -6.50 14.72
C SER A 34 10.74 -6.50 16.24
N ALA A 35 11.48 -7.47 16.76
CA ALA A 35 11.88 -7.50 18.17
C ALA A 35 12.66 -6.23 18.60
N GLU A 36 13.48 -5.67 17.72
CA GLU A 36 14.17 -4.40 17.96
C GLU A 36 13.19 -3.22 18.09
N ASN A 37 12.12 -3.21 17.29
CA ASN A 37 11.10 -2.16 17.41
C ASN A 37 10.34 -2.28 18.74
N VAL A 38 10.03 -3.50 19.17
CA VAL A 38 9.45 -3.78 20.48
C VAL A 38 10.36 -3.28 21.60
N ALA A 39 11.67 -3.57 21.53
CA ALA A 39 12.63 -3.07 22.51
C ALA A 39 12.68 -1.53 22.56
N ALA A 40 12.71 -0.88 21.40
CA ALA A 40 12.71 0.59 21.31
C ALA A 40 11.41 1.21 21.86
N LEU A 41 10.26 0.60 21.60
CA LEU A 41 8.96 1.02 22.15
C LEU A 41 8.95 0.90 23.68
N ARG A 42 9.45 -0.21 24.23
CA ARG A 42 9.57 -0.41 25.69
C ARG A 42 10.50 0.62 26.33
N ALA A 43 11.67 0.85 25.72
CA ALA A 43 12.62 1.85 26.21
C ALA A 43 12.03 3.28 26.19
N ALA A 44 11.11 3.55 25.27
CA ALA A 44 10.36 4.81 25.20
C ALA A 44 9.12 4.86 26.14
N GLY A 45 8.90 3.84 26.97
CA GLY A 45 7.83 3.81 27.98
C GLY A 45 6.45 3.43 27.45
N TRP A 46 6.33 2.88 26.24
CA TRP A 46 5.05 2.41 25.72
C TRP A 46 4.67 1.08 26.36
N GLU A 47 3.47 1.00 26.92
CA GLU A 47 2.90 -0.25 27.47
C GLU A 47 2.02 -0.97 26.45
N HIS A 48 1.19 -0.22 25.72
CA HIS A 48 0.26 -0.74 24.71
C HIS A 48 0.40 0.03 23.41
N ILE A 49 0.24 -0.67 22.28
CA ILE A 49 0.19 -0.06 20.94
C ILE A 49 -0.93 -0.68 20.12
N THR A 50 -1.53 0.12 19.25
CA THR A 50 -2.53 -0.39 18.31
C THR A 50 -1.84 -1.02 17.12
N VAL A 51 -2.21 -2.26 16.80
CA VAL A 51 -1.66 -3.04 15.69
C VAL A 51 -2.77 -3.68 14.87
N ALA A 52 -2.43 -3.99 13.62
CA ALA A 52 -3.17 -4.93 12.79
C ALA A 52 -2.52 -6.31 12.91
N ARG A 53 -3.33 -7.31 13.25
CA ARG A 53 -2.97 -8.72 13.29
C ARG A 53 -3.60 -9.40 12.08
N LEU A 54 -2.76 -9.90 11.19
CA LEU A 54 -3.21 -10.69 10.05
C LEU A 54 -3.63 -12.07 10.56
N ASP A 55 -4.80 -12.51 10.14
CA ASP A 55 -5.25 -13.89 10.28
C ASP A 55 -4.57 -14.74 9.18
N PRO A 56 -4.53 -16.08 9.29
CA PRO A 56 -3.73 -16.93 8.39
C PRO A 56 -4.03 -16.77 6.89
N ASP A 57 -5.27 -16.42 6.56
CA ASP A 57 -5.75 -16.26 5.18
C ASP A 57 -5.69 -14.79 4.70
N ASP A 58 -5.21 -13.86 5.54
CA ASP A 58 -5.06 -12.46 5.13
C ASP A 58 -3.78 -12.23 4.32
N ILE A 59 -3.87 -11.27 3.40
CA ILE A 59 -2.72 -10.72 2.68
C ILE A 59 -2.42 -9.30 3.17
N ALA A 60 -1.13 -8.99 3.37
CA ALA A 60 -0.71 -7.64 3.73
C ALA A 60 -1.01 -6.63 2.60
N GLU A 61 -1.44 -5.41 2.96
CA GLU A 61 -1.90 -4.38 2.00
C GLU A 61 -0.91 -4.12 0.84
N ASN A 62 0.40 -4.07 1.11
CA ASN A 62 1.42 -3.82 0.09
C ASN A 62 1.59 -5.01 -0.85
N ALA A 63 1.45 -6.24 -0.33
CA ALA A 63 1.49 -7.44 -1.16
C ALA A 63 0.24 -7.50 -2.05
N ALA A 64 -0.94 -7.22 -1.49
CA ALA A 64 -2.19 -7.15 -2.24
C ALA A 64 -2.16 -6.07 -3.34
N ALA A 65 -1.69 -4.85 -3.02
CA ALA A 65 -1.58 -3.77 -3.99
C ALA A 65 -0.62 -4.11 -5.13
N ARG A 66 0.52 -4.74 -4.82
CA ARG A 66 1.48 -5.23 -5.83
C ARG A 66 0.85 -6.30 -6.73
N GLN A 67 0.18 -7.27 -6.13
CA GLN A 67 -0.47 -8.36 -6.87
C GLN A 67 -1.54 -7.83 -7.82
N LEU A 68 -2.40 -6.91 -7.34
CA LEU A 68 -3.43 -6.30 -8.18
C LEU A 68 -2.84 -5.45 -9.30
N ALA A 69 -1.81 -4.65 -9.02
CA ALA A 69 -1.14 -3.85 -10.06
C ALA A 69 -0.50 -4.72 -11.15
N ALA A 70 0.16 -5.82 -10.76
CA ALA A 70 0.75 -6.77 -11.70
C ALA A 70 -0.33 -7.50 -12.54
N ALA A 71 -1.48 -7.83 -11.94
CA ALA A 71 -2.60 -8.44 -12.67
C ALA A 71 -3.24 -7.46 -13.66
N LEU A 72 -3.34 -6.18 -13.32
CA LEU A 72 -3.87 -5.14 -14.20
C LEU A 72 -2.93 -4.83 -15.37
N LEU A 73 -1.62 -4.94 -15.14
CA LEU A 73 -0.59 -4.56 -16.10
C LEU A 73 0.53 -5.63 -16.14
N PRO A 74 0.28 -6.78 -16.80
CA PRO A 74 1.23 -7.89 -16.82
C PRO A 74 2.52 -7.57 -17.59
N ASP A 75 2.47 -6.64 -18.54
CA ASP A 75 3.65 -6.11 -19.23
C ASP A 75 3.65 -4.57 -19.20
N PRO A 76 4.20 -3.95 -18.14
CA PRO A 76 4.26 -2.50 -18.02
C PRO A 76 5.08 -1.84 -19.13
N ALA A 77 6.17 -2.48 -19.56
CA ALA A 77 7.07 -1.92 -20.57
C ALA A 77 6.38 -1.82 -21.94
N ALA A 78 5.65 -2.86 -22.37
CA ALA A 78 4.86 -2.83 -23.60
C ALA A 78 3.74 -1.78 -23.56
N ALA A 79 3.24 -1.45 -22.37
CA ALA A 79 2.25 -0.38 -22.18
C ALA A 79 2.87 1.03 -22.06
N GLY A 80 4.21 1.16 -22.07
CA GLY A 80 4.90 2.42 -21.86
C GLY A 80 4.74 2.96 -20.43
N LEU A 81 4.66 2.06 -19.45
CA LEU A 81 4.43 2.37 -18.04
C LEU A 81 5.48 1.75 -17.12
N GLN A 82 5.59 2.29 -15.91
CA GLN A 82 6.41 1.78 -14.82
C GLN A 82 5.55 1.65 -13.56
N LEU A 83 5.81 0.62 -12.74
CA LEU A 83 5.16 0.44 -11.45
C LEU A 83 6.06 1.01 -10.35
N SER A 84 5.49 1.80 -9.44
CA SER A 84 6.20 2.17 -8.21
C SER A 84 6.32 0.96 -7.29
N GLU A 85 7.25 1.03 -6.33
CA GLU A 85 7.21 0.10 -5.20
C GLU A 85 5.88 0.24 -4.44
N ALA A 86 5.41 -0.88 -3.88
CA ALA A 86 4.23 -0.89 -3.04
C ALA A 86 4.52 -0.23 -1.69
N PHE A 87 3.77 0.82 -1.37
CA PHE A 87 3.93 1.53 -0.11
C PHE A 87 2.58 1.97 0.46
N THR A 88 2.31 1.64 1.71
CA THR A 88 1.05 1.92 2.41
C THR A 88 -0.20 1.49 1.62
N GLY A 89 -0.20 0.26 1.10
CA GLY A 89 -1.28 -0.29 0.29
C GLY A 89 -1.46 0.37 -1.09
N ARG A 90 -0.45 1.11 -1.59
CA ARG A 90 -0.52 1.83 -2.86
C ARG A 90 0.55 1.37 -3.84
N VAL A 91 0.18 1.24 -5.11
CA VAL A 91 1.10 1.13 -6.25
C VAL A 91 0.67 2.12 -7.33
N ASN A 92 1.59 2.94 -7.80
CA ASN A 92 1.35 3.89 -8.88
C ASN A 92 1.81 3.32 -10.21
N LEU A 93 1.02 3.56 -11.26
CA LEU A 93 1.36 3.31 -12.65
C LEU A 93 1.81 4.65 -13.24
N LEU A 94 3.09 4.78 -13.53
CA LEU A 94 3.74 5.99 -14.00
C LEU A 94 4.01 5.89 -15.50
N ALA A 95 3.85 6.97 -16.24
CA ALA A 95 4.22 7.02 -17.65
C ALA A 95 5.74 6.90 -17.81
N ALA A 96 6.22 5.96 -18.64
CA ALA A 96 7.64 5.81 -18.94
C ALA A 96 8.14 6.88 -19.94
N GLY A 97 7.24 7.45 -20.73
CA GLY A 97 7.54 8.42 -21.79
C GLY A 97 6.36 9.36 -22.05
N PRO A 98 6.53 10.36 -22.94
CA PRO A 98 5.43 11.23 -23.36
C PRO A 98 4.40 10.43 -24.18
N GLY A 99 3.10 10.73 -23.99
CA GLY A 99 2.04 10.04 -24.72
C GLY A 99 0.62 10.41 -24.31
N LEU A 100 -0.36 9.60 -24.72
CA LEU A 100 -1.77 9.72 -24.33
C LEU A 100 -2.23 8.50 -23.53
N ALA A 101 -2.84 8.71 -22.37
CA ALA A 101 -3.39 7.64 -21.54
C ALA A 101 -4.74 7.16 -22.07
N ARG A 102 -4.77 6.00 -22.75
CA ARG A 102 -6.02 5.37 -23.17
C ARG A 102 -6.61 4.52 -22.05
N ILE A 103 -7.64 5.02 -21.38
CA ILE A 103 -8.31 4.33 -20.27
C ILE A 103 -9.57 3.58 -20.75
N ASP A 104 -9.69 2.32 -20.34
CA ASP A 104 -10.92 1.53 -20.45
C ASP A 104 -11.76 1.69 -19.18
N THR A 105 -12.70 2.64 -19.21
CA THR A 105 -13.55 2.98 -18.07
C THR A 105 -14.41 1.80 -17.60
N ALA A 106 -14.85 0.93 -18.49
CA ALA A 106 -15.68 -0.21 -18.13
C ALA A 106 -14.89 -1.21 -17.27
N ARG A 107 -13.63 -1.47 -17.62
CA ARG A 107 -12.72 -2.32 -16.84
C ARG A 107 -12.34 -1.69 -15.51
N VAL A 108 -12.04 -0.40 -15.47
CA VAL A 108 -11.77 0.32 -14.21
C VAL A 108 -12.94 0.20 -13.25
N ASN A 109 -14.16 0.43 -13.75
CA ASN A 109 -15.36 0.30 -12.93
C ASN A 109 -15.62 -1.15 -12.50
N ALA A 110 -15.28 -2.15 -13.32
CA ALA A 110 -15.39 -3.55 -12.92
C ALA A 110 -14.49 -3.90 -11.74
N VAL A 111 -13.24 -3.42 -11.74
CA VAL A 111 -12.30 -3.60 -10.61
C VAL A 111 -12.85 -2.94 -9.35
N ASN A 112 -13.29 -1.68 -9.44
CA ASN A 112 -13.76 -0.92 -8.29
C ASN A 112 -15.07 -1.45 -7.69
N ARG A 113 -15.83 -2.26 -8.42
CA ARG A 113 -17.04 -2.91 -7.91
C ARG A 113 -16.78 -4.19 -7.12
N VAL A 114 -15.55 -4.74 -7.17
CA VAL A 114 -15.24 -6.02 -6.50
C VAL A 114 -15.39 -5.88 -4.99
N HIS A 115 -14.83 -4.81 -4.41
CA HIS A 115 -14.87 -4.59 -2.97
C HIS A 115 -14.64 -3.10 -2.64
N PRO A 116 -15.37 -2.50 -1.67
CA PRO A 116 -15.24 -1.07 -1.35
C PRO A 116 -13.85 -0.64 -0.86
N MET A 117 -13.03 -1.58 -0.38
CA MET A 117 -11.66 -1.31 0.09
C MET A 117 -10.60 -1.45 -1.03
N ILE A 118 -11.02 -1.75 -2.26
CA ILE A 118 -10.15 -1.88 -3.43
C ILE A 118 -10.49 -0.75 -4.40
N THR A 119 -9.50 0.07 -4.72
CA THR A 119 -9.68 1.19 -5.65
C THR A 119 -8.58 1.21 -6.70
N LEU A 120 -8.98 1.32 -7.95
CA LEU A 120 -8.19 1.74 -9.09
C LEU A 120 -8.68 3.13 -9.51
N ALA A 121 -7.84 4.14 -9.34
CA ALA A 121 -8.09 5.48 -9.83
C ALA A 121 -7.17 5.78 -11.02
N THR A 122 -7.67 6.51 -12.01
CA THR A 122 -6.93 6.84 -13.23
C THR A 122 -7.10 8.32 -13.57
N VAL A 123 -6.20 8.83 -14.41
CA VAL A 123 -6.45 10.06 -15.17
C VAL A 123 -7.66 9.88 -16.12
N PRO A 124 -8.27 10.97 -16.62
CA PRO A 124 -9.19 10.96 -17.74
C PRO A 124 -8.68 10.21 -18.97
N ARG A 125 -9.61 9.64 -19.74
CA ARG A 125 -9.32 9.01 -21.02
C ARG A 125 -8.72 10.04 -21.99
N TRP A 126 -7.63 9.66 -22.65
CA TRP A 126 -6.84 10.47 -23.57
C TRP A 126 -6.11 11.64 -22.94
N GLN A 127 -5.88 11.62 -21.62
CA GLN A 127 -5.03 12.62 -21.00
C GLN A 127 -3.60 12.55 -21.55
N ARG A 128 -3.03 13.72 -21.88
CA ARG A 128 -1.61 13.85 -22.21
C ARG A 128 -0.76 13.57 -20.98
N MET A 129 0.24 12.72 -21.16
CA MET A 129 1.18 12.32 -20.12
C MET A 129 2.58 12.76 -20.49
N ASP A 130 3.32 13.16 -19.47
CA ASP A 130 4.77 13.38 -19.52
C ASP A 130 5.46 12.25 -18.72
N PRO A 131 6.75 11.97 -18.98
CA PRO A 131 7.49 10.95 -18.25
C PRO A 131 7.40 11.15 -16.72
N GLY A 132 7.19 10.07 -15.98
CA GLY A 132 7.06 10.06 -14.52
C GLY A 132 5.70 10.50 -13.98
N HIS A 133 4.80 11.06 -14.81
CA HIS A 133 3.46 11.40 -14.36
C HIS A 133 2.63 10.15 -14.07
N MET A 134 1.82 10.22 -13.01
CA MET A 134 0.95 9.12 -12.59
C MET A 134 -0.26 9.02 -13.52
N VAL A 135 -0.37 7.89 -14.22
CA VAL A 135 -1.50 7.54 -15.08
C VAL A 135 -2.62 6.92 -14.26
N ALA A 136 -2.26 6.04 -13.32
CA ALA A 136 -3.22 5.37 -12.46
C ALA A 136 -2.58 5.01 -11.11
N THR A 137 -3.42 4.69 -10.14
CA THR A 137 -2.99 4.20 -8.82
C THR A 137 -3.93 3.12 -8.33
N VAL A 138 -3.34 2.03 -7.86
CA VAL A 138 -4.03 0.99 -7.09
C VAL A 138 -3.94 1.38 -5.61
N LYS A 139 -5.06 1.26 -4.90
CA LYS A 139 -5.15 1.46 -3.47
C LYS A 139 -5.91 0.30 -2.81
N ILE A 140 -5.28 -0.30 -1.82
CA ILE A 140 -5.84 -1.23 -0.86
C ILE A 140 -5.83 -0.52 0.51
N ILE A 141 -6.90 -0.70 1.29
CA ILE A 141 -7.07 -0.16 2.65
C ILE A 141 -7.42 -1.30 3.59
#